data_AF-A0A930RIK6-F1
#
_entry.id   AF-A0A930RIK6-F1
#
_cell.length_a   1.000
_cell.length_b   1.000
_cell.length_c   1.000
_cell.angle_alpha   90.00
_cell.angle_beta   90.00
_cell.angle_gamma   90.00
#
_symmetry.space_group_name_H-M   'P 1'
#
loop_
_entity.id
_entity.type
_entity.pdbx_description
1 polymer ?
#
loop_
_entity_poly.entity_id
_entity_poly.type
_entity_poly.pdbx_seq_one_letter_code
_entity_poly.pdbx_strand_id
1 'polypeptide(L)'
;AELAAHPLNTRTALMEKDIRRGRVFDHAGHILAESSAEGVRSYPYGRILAPVTGYLTERYGATGIEQTEGLELSGVTTDAARMGPLRTLLRSDAGYDVRLTVDASLSKVAWNALGTHRGAVVVLDAATGGVLTMVSAPSFDPSAAEAQWNELSARADSPLLNRAVQGLYPPGSTFKTLIADAALAAGATNPDEVFTCTGELAIGTDYVLHESHGEAHGKLRLSDALRESCNVTFATLALRLGGSGLSSAFSRFGVGEELASPEIAMTAAHVPDFGKLTDGEIAQTGIGQGQLLVTPLQMALVADAFANGGHIMRPYLVDAVLTPEGTVLYEADPSVW
;
A
#
# COMPACT_ATOMS: atom_id res chain seq x y z
N ALA A 1 14.37 6.48 22.19
CA ALA A 1 13.98 5.75 20.97
C ALA A 1 13.22 6.68 20.02
N GLU A 2 12.13 7.32 20.46
CA GLU A 2 11.32 8.25 19.64
C GLU A 2 12.06 9.46 19.03
N LEU A 3 12.99 10.08 19.75
CA LEU A 3 13.74 11.23 19.21
C LEU A 3 14.71 10.86 18.09
N ALA A 4 15.18 9.60 18.03
CA ALA A 4 16.13 9.14 17.01
C ALA A 4 15.46 8.95 15.65
N ALA A 5 14.21 8.48 15.65
CA ALA A 5 13.39 8.23 14.45
C ALA A 5 12.56 9.45 14.01
N HIS A 6 12.66 10.57 14.72
CA HIS A 6 11.87 11.76 14.41
C HIS A 6 12.34 12.41 13.09
N PRO A 7 11.43 12.74 12.14
CA PRO A 7 11.79 13.25 10.81
C PRO A 7 12.59 14.57 10.80
N LEU A 8 12.55 15.32 11.90
CA LEU A 8 13.33 16.55 12.12
C LEU A 8 14.60 16.35 12.98
N ASN A 9 15.04 15.12 13.22
CA ASN A 9 16.23 14.88 14.02
C ASN A 9 17.52 15.20 13.25
N THR A 10 17.96 16.46 13.35
CA THR A 10 19.18 16.99 12.73
C THR A 10 20.47 16.44 13.35
N ARG A 11 20.42 15.74 14.49
CA ARG A 11 21.62 15.13 15.10
C ARG A 11 22.12 13.92 14.31
N THR A 12 21.23 13.15 13.68
CA THR A 12 21.63 12.02 12.83
C THR A 12 22.30 12.54 11.55
N ALA A 13 21.71 13.57 10.91
CA ALA A 13 22.28 14.21 9.71
C ALA A 13 23.68 14.82 9.94
N LEU A 14 23.97 15.39 11.11
CA LEU A 14 25.31 15.86 11.47
C LEU A 14 26.30 14.73 11.79
N MET A 15 25.82 13.55 12.18
CA MET A 15 26.63 12.37 12.50
C MET A 15 26.95 11.51 11.26
N GLU A 16 26.24 11.72 10.15
CA GLU A 16 26.36 11.02 8.86
C GLU A 16 27.33 11.68 7.88
N LYS A 17 27.81 12.91 8.14
CA LYS A 17 28.62 13.69 7.19
C LYS A 17 29.89 13.01 6.68
N ASP A 18 30.43 12.06 7.44
CA ASP A 18 31.66 11.33 7.12
C ASP A 18 31.41 9.83 6.81
N ILE A 19 30.16 9.37 6.76
CA ILE A 19 29.82 7.96 6.49
C ILE A 19 29.18 7.84 5.11
N ARG A 20 29.71 6.95 4.27
CA ARG A 20 29.08 6.64 3.00
C ARG A 20 27.78 5.87 3.26
N ARG A 21 26.63 6.53 3.08
CA ARG A 21 25.32 5.89 3.23
C ARG A 21 25.20 4.68 2.29
N GLY A 22 24.67 3.58 2.82
CA GLY A 22 24.50 2.32 2.11
C GLY A 22 23.58 2.43 0.89
N ARG A 23 23.70 1.48 -0.03
CA ARG A 23 22.93 1.41 -1.27
C ARG A 23 21.55 0.83 -0.99
N VAL A 24 20.55 1.28 -1.74
CA VAL A 24 19.27 0.59 -1.86
C VAL A 24 19.23 -0.04 -3.24
N PHE A 25 18.90 -1.32 -3.33
CA PHE A 25 18.83 -2.03 -4.59
C PHE A 25 17.64 -2.99 -4.64
N ASP A 26 17.20 -3.32 -5.86
CA ASP A 26 16.05 -4.18 -6.12
C ASP A 26 16.44 -5.68 -6.01
N HIS A 27 15.48 -6.60 -6.09
CA HIS A 27 15.76 -8.05 -5.93
C HIS A 27 16.74 -8.59 -6.99
N ALA A 28 16.83 -7.92 -8.14
CA ALA A 28 17.69 -8.26 -9.27
C ALA A 28 19.05 -7.53 -9.23
N GLY A 29 19.32 -6.70 -8.22
CA GLY A 29 20.59 -5.98 -8.06
C GLY A 29 20.65 -4.60 -8.72
N HIS A 30 19.55 -4.07 -9.26
CA HIS A 30 19.52 -2.71 -9.78
C HIS A 30 19.56 -1.68 -8.66
N ILE A 31 20.46 -0.71 -8.76
CA ILE A 31 20.59 0.37 -7.78
C ILE A 31 19.37 1.31 -7.86
N LEU A 32 18.68 1.46 -6.73
CA LEU A 32 17.52 2.33 -6.54
C LEU A 32 17.89 3.65 -5.85
N ALA A 33 18.86 3.60 -4.94
CA ALA A 33 19.49 4.78 -4.35
C ALA A 33 20.96 4.52 -3.99
N GLU A 34 21.83 5.48 -4.23
CA GLU A 34 23.25 5.41 -3.87
C GLU A 34 23.87 6.79 -3.60
N SER A 35 24.99 6.79 -2.88
CA SER A 35 25.76 8.01 -2.59
C SER A 35 27.08 8.05 -3.37
N SER A 36 27.38 9.21 -3.95
CA SER A 36 28.69 9.51 -4.56
C SER A 36 29.81 9.60 -3.52
N ALA A 37 31.06 9.74 -3.97
CA ALA A 37 32.21 9.92 -3.08
C ALA A 37 32.13 11.22 -2.27
N GLU A 38 31.47 12.25 -2.82
CA GLU A 38 31.21 13.54 -2.20
C GLU A 38 29.98 13.52 -1.26
N GLY A 39 29.34 12.36 -1.08
CA GLY A 39 28.17 12.18 -0.22
C GLY A 39 26.85 12.59 -0.85
N VAL A 40 26.81 12.91 -2.15
CA VAL A 40 25.57 13.29 -2.84
C VAL A 40 24.71 12.05 -3.08
N ARG A 41 23.47 12.07 -2.56
CA ARG A 41 22.49 10.98 -2.73
C ARG A 41 21.79 11.07 -4.10
N SER A 42 21.76 9.97 -4.83
CA SER A 42 21.15 9.86 -6.16
C SER A 42 20.12 8.73 -6.22
N TYR A 43 19.12 8.89 -7.07
CA TYR A 43 18.01 7.95 -7.24
C TYR A 43 17.82 7.63 -8.73
N PRO A 44 18.48 6.58 -9.28
CA PRO A 44 18.52 6.32 -10.72
C PRO A 44 17.15 6.15 -11.39
N TYR A 45 16.15 5.68 -10.64
CA TYR A 45 14.76 5.50 -11.12
C TYR A 45 13.85 6.71 -10.84
N GLY A 46 14.36 7.72 -10.13
CA GLY A 46 13.71 9.01 -9.86
C GLY A 46 12.23 8.86 -9.51
N ARG A 47 11.38 9.56 -10.27
CA ARG A 47 9.93 9.63 -10.05
C ARG A 47 9.20 8.29 -10.05
N ILE A 48 9.73 7.27 -10.73
CA ILE A 48 9.08 5.96 -10.84
C ILE A 48 9.04 5.29 -9.47
N LEU A 49 10.17 5.32 -8.75
CA LEU A 49 10.35 4.63 -7.47
C LEU A 49 10.40 5.56 -6.26
N ALA A 50 10.24 6.87 -6.44
CA ALA A 50 10.08 7.83 -5.35
C ALA A 50 9.03 7.41 -4.29
N PRO A 51 7.89 6.76 -4.62
CA PRO A 51 6.95 6.27 -3.61
C PRO A 51 7.51 5.18 -2.69
N VAL A 52 8.53 4.45 -3.14
CA VAL A 52 9.23 3.39 -2.39
C VAL A 52 10.47 3.97 -1.72
N THR A 53 11.42 4.49 -2.51
CA THR A 53 12.70 4.98 -1.99
C THR A 53 12.50 6.15 -1.04
N GLY A 54 11.48 6.97 -1.30
CA GLY A 54 11.34 8.29 -0.71
C GLY A 54 12.49 9.19 -1.14
N TYR A 55 12.86 10.09 -0.25
CA TYR A 55 13.99 11.01 -0.40
C TYR A 55 14.78 11.12 0.90
N LEU A 56 15.97 11.69 0.79
CA LEU A 56 16.80 12.15 1.90
C LEU A 56 17.23 13.58 1.57
N THR A 57 16.91 14.53 2.45
CA THR A 57 17.21 15.95 2.30
C THR A 57 17.78 16.51 3.59
N GLU A 58 18.61 17.55 3.49
CA GLU A 58 19.19 18.18 4.68
C GLU A 58 18.12 18.94 5.48
N ARG A 59 17.23 19.66 4.79
CA ARG A 59 16.23 20.54 5.40
C ARG A 59 14.91 19.86 5.77
N TYR A 60 14.45 18.89 4.99
CA TYR A 60 13.11 18.32 5.10
C TYR A 60 13.10 16.87 5.60
N GLY A 61 14.26 16.34 6.00
CA GLY A 61 14.42 14.99 6.52
C GLY A 61 14.34 13.92 5.44
N ALA A 62 13.87 12.74 5.82
CA ALA A 62 13.75 11.57 4.96
C ALA A 62 12.32 11.01 4.94
N THR A 63 11.98 10.27 3.88
CA THR A 63 10.72 9.51 3.73
C THR A 63 10.97 8.15 3.09
N GLY A 64 9.98 7.26 3.06
CA GLY A 64 10.09 5.94 2.44
C GLY A 64 11.23 5.10 3.05
N ILE A 65 11.86 4.26 2.24
CA ILE A 65 12.99 3.42 2.67
C ILE A 65 14.15 4.25 3.23
N GLU A 66 14.40 5.46 2.70
CA GLU A 66 15.43 6.35 3.26
C GLU A 66 15.16 6.73 4.72
N GLN A 67 13.90 6.78 5.14
CA GLN A 67 13.54 7.03 6.53
C GLN A 67 13.53 5.74 7.36
N THR A 68 12.86 4.71 6.87
CA THR A 68 12.55 3.52 7.67
C THR A 68 13.80 2.70 7.92
N GLU A 69 14.68 2.62 6.92
CA GLU A 69 15.98 1.93 7.00
C GLU A 69 17.13 2.90 7.28
N GLY A 70 16.85 4.12 7.76
CA GLY A 70 17.86 5.15 7.95
C GLY A 70 19.00 4.76 8.90
N LEU A 71 18.71 3.93 9.92
CA LEU A 71 19.73 3.41 10.84
C LEU A 71 20.66 2.40 10.17
N GLU A 72 20.09 1.49 9.38
CA GLU A 72 20.87 0.48 8.64
C GLU A 72 21.70 1.14 7.53
N LEU A 73 21.07 2.02 6.75
CA LEU A 73 21.72 2.78 5.68
C LEU A 73 22.81 3.72 6.20
N SER A 74 22.80 4.12 7.47
CA SER A 74 23.87 4.91 8.10
C SER A 74 24.93 4.06 8.81
N GLY A 75 24.73 2.74 8.91
CA GLY A 75 25.63 1.84 9.65
C GLY A 75 25.62 2.07 11.17
N VAL A 76 24.65 2.82 11.68
CA VAL A 76 24.50 3.12 13.10
C VAL A 76 23.64 2.04 13.74
N THR A 77 24.27 0.95 14.18
CA THR A 77 23.56 -0.07 14.97
C THR A 77 23.11 0.50 16.32
N THR A 78 21.96 0.02 16.82
CA THR A 78 21.41 0.41 18.12
C THR A 78 22.35 0.11 19.29
N ASP A 79 23.22 -0.89 19.15
CA ASP A 79 24.28 -1.20 20.12
C ASP A 79 25.42 -0.18 20.07
N ALA A 80 25.88 0.26 18.89
CA ALA A 80 26.91 1.29 18.77
C ALA A 80 26.44 2.66 19.30
N ALA A 81 25.15 2.95 19.22
CA ALA A 81 24.54 4.17 19.78
C ALA A 81 24.62 4.22 21.32
N ARG A 82 24.69 3.07 22.00
CA ARG A 82 24.81 2.95 23.47
C ARG A 82 26.25 2.94 23.98
N MET A 83 27.25 2.74 23.11
CA MET A 83 28.67 2.55 23.50
C MET A 83 29.49 3.83 23.65
N GLY A 84 28.87 5.02 23.55
CA GLY A 84 29.56 6.28 23.80
C GLY A 84 30.81 6.48 22.91
N PRO A 85 31.94 7.02 23.43
CA PRO A 85 33.12 7.35 22.62
C PRO A 85 33.81 6.14 21.96
N LEU A 86 33.59 4.92 22.48
CA LEU A 86 34.16 3.67 21.93
C LEU A 86 33.58 3.29 20.56
N ARG A 87 32.44 3.87 20.15
CA ARG A 87 31.85 3.64 18.81
C ARG A 87 32.82 3.95 17.68
N THR A 88 33.73 4.91 17.89
CA THR A 88 34.66 5.41 16.86
C THR A 88 35.68 4.37 16.42
N LEU A 89 35.91 3.33 17.23
CA LEU A 89 36.81 2.21 16.93
C LEU A 89 36.11 1.06 16.16
N LEU A 90 34.78 1.06 16.12
CA LEU A 90 33.93 0.05 15.46
C LEU A 90 33.10 0.66 14.32
N ARG A 91 33.40 1.91 13.93
CA ARG A 91 32.73 2.58 12.83
C ARG A 91 33.12 1.88 11.53
N SER A 92 32.12 1.35 10.82
CA SER A 92 32.24 1.08 9.40
C SER A 92 32.28 2.43 8.67
N ASP A 93 33.17 2.58 7.70
CA ASP A 93 33.26 3.77 6.83
C ASP A 93 32.04 3.89 5.89
N ALA A 94 31.20 2.86 5.85
CA ALA A 94 29.98 2.79 5.06
C ALA A 94 28.81 2.19 5.86
N GLY A 95 27.60 2.65 5.56
CA GLY A 95 26.38 2.01 6.03
C GLY A 95 26.06 0.70 5.32
N TYR A 96 25.06 -0.02 5.83
CA TYR A 96 24.62 -1.29 5.26
C TYR A 96 23.76 -1.09 4.03
N ASP A 97 23.86 -2.02 3.09
CA ASP A 97 23.02 -2.01 1.91
C ASP A 97 21.67 -2.67 2.21
N VAL A 98 20.61 -2.17 1.57
CA VAL A 98 19.23 -2.66 1.71
C VAL A 98 18.77 -3.21 0.35
N ARG A 99 18.40 -4.49 0.33
CA ARG A 99 17.76 -5.15 -0.81
C ARG A 99 16.25 -5.12 -0.63
N LEU A 100 15.53 -4.66 -1.64
CA LEU A 100 14.07 -4.60 -1.66
C LEU A 100 13.47 -5.74 -2.50
N THR A 101 12.22 -6.08 -2.21
CA THR A 101 11.37 -6.99 -3.01
C THR A 101 10.95 -6.40 -4.36
N VAL A 102 11.00 -5.07 -4.48
CA VAL A 102 10.61 -4.33 -5.69
C VAL A 102 11.40 -4.83 -6.90
N ASP A 103 10.72 -4.90 -8.04
CA ASP A 103 11.31 -5.10 -9.36
C ASP A 103 11.30 -3.76 -10.11
N ALA A 104 12.48 -3.21 -10.39
CA ALA A 104 12.60 -1.90 -11.01
C ALA A 104 12.09 -1.90 -12.47
N SER A 105 12.22 -3.02 -13.17
CA SER A 105 11.75 -3.18 -14.55
C SER A 105 10.22 -3.24 -14.59
N LEU A 106 9.60 -4.01 -13.69
CA LEU A 106 8.15 -4.07 -13.53
C LEU A 106 7.58 -2.71 -13.12
N SER A 107 8.25 -2.01 -12.21
CA SER A 107 7.84 -0.66 -11.77
C SER A 107 7.84 0.34 -12.93
N LYS A 108 8.81 0.23 -13.85
CA LYS A 108 8.83 1.04 -15.08
C LYS A 108 7.69 0.68 -16.03
N VAL A 109 7.34 -0.60 -16.17
CA VAL A 109 6.17 -1.04 -16.95
C VAL A 109 4.88 -0.46 -16.37
N ALA A 110 4.69 -0.58 -15.05
CA ALA A 110 3.52 -0.04 -14.36
C ALA A 110 3.40 1.48 -14.47
N TRP A 111 4.52 2.20 -14.31
CA TRP A 111 4.57 3.65 -14.51
C TRP A 111 4.20 4.06 -15.93
N ASN A 112 4.75 3.38 -16.94
CA ASN A 112 4.43 3.67 -18.33
C ASN A 112 2.96 3.37 -18.67
N ALA A 113 2.39 2.33 -18.05
CA ALA A 113 0.97 1.98 -18.21
C ALA A 113 0.03 3.04 -17.62
N LEU A 114 0.41 3.69 -16.51
CA LEU A 114 -0.33 4.86 -15.98
C LEU A 114 -0.34 6.02 -16.98
N GLY A 115 0.77 6.23 -17.70
CA GLY A 115 0.89 7.30 -18.70
C GLY A 115 0.66 8.67 -18.07
N THR A 116 -0.36 9.40 -18.55
CA THR A 116 -0.73 10.73 -18.02
C THR A 116 -1.81 10.68 -16.93
N HIS A 117 -2.28 9.49 -16.55
CA HIS A 117 -3.35 9.35 -15.57
C HIS A 117 -2.83 9.55 -14.16
N ARG A 118 -3.68 10.15 -13.32
CA ARG A 118 -3.47 10.20 -11.87
C ARG A 118 -3.95 8.89 -11.26
N GLY A 119 -3.11 8.22 -10.48
CA GLY A 119 -3.46 6.92 -9.91
C GLY A 119 -2.27 6.24 -9.23
N ALA A 120 -2.41 4.96 -8.98
CA ALA A 120 -1.35 4.12 -8.42
C ALA A 120 -1.46 2.70 -8.98
N VAL A 121 -0.36 1.96 -8.95
CA VAL A 121 -0.32 0.53 -9.24
C VAL A 121 0.49 -0.15 -8.15
N VAL A 122 -0.09 -1.20 -7.59
CA VAL A 122 0.55 -2.07 -6.60
C VAL A 122 0.54 -3.49 -7.16
N VAL A 123 1.68 -4.19 -7.06
CA VAL A 123 1.79 -5.61 -7.40
C VAL A 123 2.44 -6.32 -6.22
N LEU A 124 1.81 -7.39 -5.77
CA LEU A 124 2.29 -8.25 -4.69
C LEU A 124 2.69 -9.61 -5.27
N ASP A 125 3.74 -10.20 -4.71
CA ASP A 125 3.92 -11.65 -4.78
C ASP A 125 2.92 -12.29 -3.82
N ALA A 126 1.94 -13.00 -4.37
CA ALA A 126 0.85 -13.56 -3.57
C ALA A 126 1.31 -14.65 -2.58
N ALA A 127 2.41 -15.36 -2.87
CA ALA A 127 2.88 -16.43 -2.00
C ALA A 127 3.60 -15.89 -0.76
N THR A 128 4.17 -14.67 -0.85
CA THR A 128 5.06 -14.12 0.19
C THR A 128 4.58 -12.80 0.78
N GLY A 129 3.79 -12.01 0.04
CA GLY A 129 3.47 -10.62 0.38
C GLY A 129 4.51 -9.60 -0.08
N GLY A 130 5.57 -10.03 -0.77
CA GLY A 130 6.60 -9.12 -1.26
C GLY A 130 6.02 -8.08 -2.23
N VAL A 131 6.24 -6.79 -1.96
CA VAL A 131 5.76 -5.70 -2.83
C VAL A 131 6.67 -5.55 -4.04
N LEU A 132 6.31 -6.22 -5.14
CA LEU A 132 7.08 -6.21 -6.39
C LEU A 132 7.03 -4.85 -7.12
N THR A 133 5.95 -4.08 -6.93
CA THR A 133 5.82 -2.75 -7.51
C THR A 133 4.88 -1.90 -6.68
N MET A 134 5.26 -0.65 -6.44
CA MET A 134 4.42 0.37 -5.81
C MET A 134 4.70 1.73 -6.45
N VAL A 135 3.89 2.10 -7.45
CA VAL A 135 4.02 3.38 -8.17
C VAL A 135 2.81 4.27 -7.90
N SER A 136 3.04 5.59 -7.87
CA SER A 136 2.03 6.63 -7.63
C SER A 136 2.24 7.75 -8.62
N ALA A 137 1.21 8.15 -9.36
CA ALA A 137 1.25 9.24 -10.34
C ALA A 137 0.23 10.34 -9.99
N PRO A 138 0.59 11.63 -10.12
CA PRO A 138 1.94 12.15 -10.41
C PRO A 138 2.92 11.91 -9.25
N SER A 139 4.21 12.03 -9.56
CA SER A 139 5.34 11.85 -8.65
C SER A 139 6.39 12.95 -8.87
N PHE A 140 7.49 12.90 -8.14
CA PHE A 140 8.58 13.87 -8.12
C PHE A 140 9.94 13.20 -8.26
N ASP A 141 10.97 13.95 -8.62
CA ASP A 141 12.34 13.44 -8.59
C ASP A 141 12.93 13.61 -7.18
N PRO A 142 13.26 12.53 -6.45
CA PRO A 142 13.82 12.63 -5.11
C PRO A 142 15.14 13.40 -5.05
N SER A 143 15.97 13.33 -6.10
CA SER A 143 17.23 14.09 -6.18
C SER A 143 17.00 15.61 -6.26
N ALA A 144 15.83 16.05 -6.73
CA ALA A 144 15.49 17.47 -6.85
C ALA A 144 14.55 17.96 -5.73
N ALA A 145 14.11 17.07 -4.83
CA ALA A 145 13.04 17.35 -3.87
C ALA A 145 13.35 18.55 -2.96
N GLU A 146 14.59 18.67 -2.48
CA GLU A 146 15.01 19.77 -1.61
C GLU A 146 15.00 21.12 -2.35
N ALA A 147 15.55 21.18 -3.55
CA ALA A 147 15.61 22.40 -4.36
C ALA A 147 14.21 22.85 -4.84
N GLN A 148 13.30 21.89 -5.08
CA GLN A 148 11.97 22.14 -5.63
C GLN A 148 10.86 22.10 -4.57
N TRP A 149 11.21 22.06 -3.28
CA TRP A 149 10.24 21.78 -2.22
C TRP A 149 9.01 22.70 -2.25
N ASN A 150 9.22 24.02 -2.37
CA ASN A 150 8.12 24.99 -2.40
C ASN A 150 7.17 24.77 -3.58
N GLU A 151 7.68 24.36 -4.74
CA GLU A 151 6.86 23.99 -5.89
C GLU A 151 6.11 22.68 -5.63
N LEU A 152 6.82 21.62 -5.24
CA LEU A 152 6.27 20.28 -5.03
C LEU A 152 5.15 20.26 -3.97
N SER A 153 5.32 21.03 -2.89
CA SER A 153 4.35 21.16 -1.79
C SER A 153 3.14 22.03 -2.13
N ALA A 154 3.27 23.00 -3.03
CA ALA A 154 2.17 23.87 -3.45
C ALA A 154 1.38 23.34 -4.65
N ARG A 155 1.90 22.30 -5.32
CA ARG A 155 1.30 21.72 -6.52
C ARG A 155 -0.05 21.07 -6.24
N ALA A 156 -1.07 21.53 -6.98
CA ALA A 156 -2.46 21.06 -6.85
C ALA A 156 -2.67 19.58 -7.23
N ASP A 157 -1.71 18.96 -7.93
CA ASP A 157 -1.73 17.55 -8.28
C ASP A 157 -1.05 16.64 -7.25
N SER A 158 -0.52 17.21 -6.16
CA SER A 158 0.03 16.50 -4.99
C SER A 158 1.00 15.38 -5.37
N PRO A 159 2.17 15.70 -5.95
CA PRO A 159 3.16 14.71 -6.36
C PRO A 159 3.85 14.02 -5.18
N LEU A 160 3.88 14.64 -3.99
CA LEU A 160 4.45 14.07 -2.77
C LEU A 160 3.56 13.00 -2.13
N LEU A 161 2.28 12.90 -2.54
CA LEU A 161 1.35 11.91 -2.00
C LEU A 161 1.63 10.53 -2.61
N ASN A 162 1.96 9.54 -1.77
CA ASN A 162 2.00 8.15 -2.21
C ASN A 162 0.57 7.59 -2.26
N ARG A 163 -0.09 7.71 -3.41
CA ARG A 163 -1.47 7.27 -3.61
C ARG A 163 -1.67 5.76 -3.41
N ALA A 164 -0.62 4.96 -3.55
CA ALA A 164 -0.70 3.52 -3.37
C ALA A 164 -1.05 3.12 -1.93
N VAL A 165 -0.58 3.89 -0.95
CA VAL A 165 -0.71 3.56 0.49
C VAL A 165 -1.33 4.68 1.32
N GLN A 166 -1.38 5.91 0.80
CA GLN A 166 -1.92 7.09 1.50
C GLN A 166 -3.18 7.65 0.84
N GLY A 167 -3.49 7.24 -0.40
CA GLY A 167 -4.70 7.65 -1.09
C GLY A 167 -5.89 6.80 -0.67
N LEU A 168 -6.99 7.43 -0.27
CA LEU A 168 -8.24 6.76 0.12
C LEU A 168 -9.30 6.98 -0.98
N TYR A 169 -9.84 5.88 -1.51
CA TYR A 169 -10.78 5.89 -2.63
C TYR A 169 -11.94 4.93 -2.40
N PRO A 170 -13.15 5.22 -2.90
CA PRO A 170 -14.21 4.23 -2.94
C PRO A 170 -13.78 3.09 -3.88
N PRO A 171 -13.74 1.82 -3.42
CA PRO A 171 -13.29 0.70 -4.26
C PRO A 171 -14.30 0.36 -5.36
N GLY A 172 -15.56 0.76 -5.19
CA GLY A 172 -16.64 0.44 -6.10
C GLY A 172 -16.75 -1.06 -6.35
N SER A 173 -17.04 -1.42 -7.59
CA SER A 173 -17.34 -2.80 -7.97
C SER A 173 -16.20 -3.79 -7.74
N THR A 174 -14.95 -3.33 -7.60
CA THR A 174 -13.83 -4.22 -7.26
C THR A 174 -14.00 -4.88 -5.89
N PHE A 175 -14.79 -4.27 -5.00
CA PHE A 175 -15.08 -4.79 -3.67
C PHE A 175 -16.10 -5.94 -3.65
N LYS A 176 -16.85 -6.12 -4.75
CA LYS A 176 -17.91 -7.14 -4.85
C LYS A 176 -17.38 -8.57 -4.69
N THR A 177 -16.11 -8.83 -5.02
CA THR A 177 -15.48 -10.14 -4.81
C THR A 177 -15.49 -10.54 -3.33
N LEU A 178 -15.12 -9.62 -2.43
CA LEU A 178 -15.17 -9.80 -0.98
C LEU A 178 -16.61 -10.05 -0.50
N ILE A 179 -17.59 -9.32 -1.04
CA ILE A 179 -18.99 -9.51 -0.67
C ILE A 179 -19.54 -10.85 -1.16
N ALA A 180 -19.12 -11.32 -2.34
CA ALA A 180 -19.47 -12.64 -2.84
C ALA A 180 -18.93 -13.75 -1.92
N ASP A 181 -17.65 -13.66 -1.52
CA ASP A 181 -17.05 -14.56 -0.53
C ASP A 181 -17.83 -14.55 0.78
N ALA A 182 -18.08 -13.37 1.34
CA ALA A 182 -18.78 -13.22 2.61
C ALA A 182 -20.18 -13.84 2.57
N ALA A 183 -20.92 -13.63 1.49
CA ALA A 183 -22.25 -14.18 1.31
C ALA A 183 -22.25 -15.71 1.17
N LEU A 184 -21.27 -16.27 0.47
CA LEU A 184 -21.10 -17.73 0.36
C LEU A 184 -20.69 -18.34 1.71
N ALA A 185 -19.71 -17.74 2.39
CA ALA A 185 -19.21 -18.21 3.68
C ALA A 185 -20.28 -18.18 4.79
N ALA A 186 -21.16 -17.17 4.77
CA ALA A 186 -22.27 -17.05 5.69
C ALA A 186 -23.50 -17.90 5.31
N GLY A 187 -23.49 -18.55 4.14
CA GLY A 187 -24.67 -19.27 3.62
C GLY A 187 -25.83 -18.34 3.21
N ALA A 188 -25.57 -17.04 3.03
CA ALA A 188 -26.54 -16.05 2.57
C ALA A 188 -26.88 -16.19 1.08
N THR A 189 -26.09 -16.96 0.34
CA THR A 189 -26.33 -17.40 -1.03
C THR A 189 -25.61 -18.72 -1.33
N ASN A 190 -25.81 -19.26 -2.53
CA ASN A 190 -25.05 -20.38 -3.09
C ASN A 190 -24.82 -20.15 -4.60
N PRO A 191 -23.87 -20.86 -5.24
CA PRO A 191 -23.54 -20.65 -6.65
C PRO A 191 -24.69 -20.90 -7.64
N ASP A 192 -25.71 -21.67 -7.24
CA ASP A 192 -26.86 -22.02 -8.07
C ASP A 192 -28.06 -21.08 -7.90
N GLU A 193 -28.02 -20.17 -6.92
CA GLU A 193 -29.08 -19.19 -6.71
C GLU A 193 -29.22 -18.29 -7.94
N VAL A 194 -30.48 -18.05 -8.35
CA VAL A 194 -30.81 -17.15 -9.44
C VAL A 194 -31.35 -15.84 -8.89
N PHE A 195 -30.62 -14.76 -9.14
CA PHE A 195 -31.02 -13.39 -8.86
C PHE A 195 -31.80 -12.81 -10.03
N THR A 196 -32.77 -11.94 -9.75
CA THR A 196 -33.47 -11.18 -10.79
C THR A 196 -33.10 -9.71 -10.67
N CYS A 197 -32.38 -9.20 -11.67
CA CYS A 197 -31.99 -7.81 -11.79
C CYS A 197 -32.92 -7.09 -12.78
N THR A 198 -33.77 -6.22 -12.25
CA THR A 198 -34.64 -5.32 -13.05
C THR A 198 -33.99 -3.97 -13.36
N GLY A 199 -32.72 -3.79 -12.96
CA GLY A 199 -31.95 -2.56 -13.14
C GLY A 199 -32.03 -1.58 -11.97
N GLU A 200 -32.87 -1.88 -10.98
CA GLU A 200 -32.96 -1.12 -9.74
C GLU A 200 -33.42 -2.00 -8.58
N LEU A 201 -33.13 -1.56 -7.37
CA LEU A 201 -33.53 -2.17 -6.11
C LEU A 201 -34.08 -1.08 -5.19
N ALA A 202 -35.38 -1.14 -4.90
CA ALA A 202 -35.99 -0.31 -3.86
C ALA A 202 -35.56 -0.82 -2.48
N ILE A 203 -35.09 0.09 -1.63
CA ILE A 203 -34.54 -0.19 -0.30
C ILE A 203 -35.23 0.72 0.69
N GLY A 204 -36.00 0.13 1.61
CA GLY A 204 -36.89 0.89 2.49
C GLY A 204 -37.96 1.65 1.69
N THR A 205 -38.34 2.83 2.17
CA THR A 205 -39.42 3.64 1.58
C THR A 205 -38.95 4.70 0.59
N ASP A 206 -37.73 5.21 0.75
CA ASP A 206 -37.31 6.48 0.12
C ASP A 206 -36.00 6.38 -0.67
N TYR A 207 -35.44 5.17 -0.82
CA TYR A 207 -34.18 4.96 -1.52
C TYR A 207 -34.29 3.87 -2.58
N VAL A 208 -33.73 4.16 -3.76
CA VAL A 208 -33.63 3.23 -4.88
C VAL A 208 -32.18 3.20 -5.34
N LEU A 209 -31.58 2.02 -5.33
CA LEU A 209 -30.26 1.77 -5.87
C LEU A 209 -30.39 1.31 -7.32
N HIS A 210 -29.60 1.91 -8.22
CA HIS A 210 -29.67 1.63 -9.65
C HIS A 210 -28.44 0.85 -10.14
N GLU A 211 -28.63 0.05 -11.19
CA GLU A 211 -27.52 -0.40 -12.00
C GLU A 211 -26.84 0.75 -12.73
N SER A 212 -25.57 0.53 -13.07
CA SER A 212 -24.87 1.46 -13.95
C SER A 212 -25.58 1.54 -15.31
N HIS A 213 -25.75 2.77 -15.81
CA HIS A 213 -26.42 3.07 -17.07
C HIS A 213 -27.89 2.60 -17.19
N GLY A 214 -28.52 2.18 -16.08
CA GLY A 214 -29.91 1.69 -16.10
C GLY A 214 -30.08 0.31 -16.74
N GLU A 215 -29.00 -0.47 -16.84
CA GLU A 215 -29.02 -1.82 -17.40
C GLU A 215 -29.90 -2.77 -16.58
N ALA A 216 -30.60 -3.68 -17.25
CA ALA A 216 -31.40 -4.71 -16.61
C ALA A 216 -30.87 -6.10 -17.03
N HIS A 217 -30.02 -6.68 -16.18
CA HIS A 217 -29.37 -7.96 -16.49
C HIS A 217 -30.31 -9.19 -16.51
N GLY A 218 -31.55 -9.05 -16.04
CA GLY A 218 -32.51 -10.14 -16.01
C GLY A 218 -32.13 -11.21 -14.98
N LYS A 219 -32.17 -12.48 -15.38
CA LYS A 219 -31.87 -13.60 -14.46
C LYS A 219 -30.39 -13.95 -14.53
N LEU A 220 -29.71 -13.85 -13.39
CA LEU A 220 -28.28 -14.10 -13.26
C LEU A 220 -28.00 -15.11 -12.15
N ARG A 221 -26.99 -15.96 -12.33
CA ARG A 221 -26.35 -16.66 -11.21
C ARG A 221 -25.28 -15.77 -10.58
N LEU A 222 -24.75 -16.15 -9.42
CA LEU A 222 -23.72 -15.37 -8.74
C LEU A 222 -22.48 -15.11 -9.61
N SER A 223 -22.06 -16.10 -10.40
CA SER A 223 -20.92 -15.97 -11.33
C SER A 223 -21.20 -14.96 -12.47
N ASP A 224 -22.43 -14.92 -12.97
CA ASP A 224 -22.82 -13.94 -13.98
C ASP A 224 -22.95 -12.55 -13.35
N ALA A 225 -23.49 -12.45 -12.14
CA ALA A 225 -23.57 -11.19 -11.40
C ALA A 225 -22.19 -10.59 -11.08
N LEU A 226 -21.19 -11.41 -10.77
CA LEU A 226 -19.79 -10.96 -10.65
C LEU A 226 -19.25 -10.45 -11.99
N ARG A 227 -19.49 -11.18 -13.09
CA ARG A 227 -19.01 -10.84 -14.42
C ARG A 227 -19.59 -9.53 -14.95
N GLU A 228 -20.91 -9.38 -14.83
CA GLU A 228 -21.65 -8.19 -15.26
C GLU A 228 -21.60 -7.08 -14.20
N SER A 229 -20.99 -7.34 -13.04
CA SER A 229 -20.90 -6.39 -11.92
C SER A 229 -22.27 -5.85 -11.49
N CYS A 230 -23.26 -6.74 -11.31
CA CYS A 230 -24.63 -6.38 -11.00
C CYS A 230 -24.80 -5.76 -9.59
N ASN A 231 -24.94 -4.43 -9.49
CA ASN A 231 -25.23 -3.70 -8.26
C ASN A 231 -26.45 -4.26 -7.51
N VAL A 232 -27.54 -4.60 -8.21
CA VAL A 232 -28.76 -5.12 -7.57
C VAL A 232 -28.48 -6.41 -6.80
N THR A 233 -27.70 -7.32 -7.40
CA THR A 233 -27.33 -8.59 -6.76
C THR A 233 -26.46 -8.33 -5.53
N PHE A 234 -25.41 -7.52 -5.66
CA PHE A 234 -24.48 -7.28 -4.54
C PHE A 234 -25.07 -6.44 -3.41
N ALA A 235 -25.96 -5.49 -3.71
CA ALA A 235 -26.76 -4.81 -2.72
C ALA A 235 -27.69 -5.78 -1.98
N THR A 236 -28.36 -6.69 -2.70
CA THR A 236 -29.19 -7.74 -2.10
C THR A 236 -28.38 -8.64 -1.15
N LEU A 237 -27.19 -9.05 -1.56
CA LEU A 237 -26.30 -9.87 -0.73
C LEU A 237 -25.85 -9.13 0.53
N ALA A 238 -25.47 -7.86 0.40
CA ALA A 238 -25.08 -7.05 1.55
C ALA A 238 -26.24 -6.85 2.54
N LEU A 239 -27.46 -6.62 2.05
CA LEU A 239 -28.66 -6.56 2.89
C LEU A 239 -28.91 -7.86 3.65
N ARG A 240 -28.69 -9.02 3.02
CA ARG A 240 -28.80 -10.33 3.69
C ARG A 240 -27.72 -10.55 4.75
N LEU A 241 -26.50 -10.07 4.50
CA LEU A 241 -25.40 -10.12 5.47
C LEU A 241 -25.65 -9.20 6.67
N GLY A 242 -26.26 -8.03 6.42
CA GLY A 242 -26.45 -6.98 7.40
C GLY A 242 -25.11 -6.38 7.89
N GLY A 243 -25.19 -5.45 8.84
CA GLY A 243 -24.01 -4.80 9.40
C GLY A 243 -23.02 -5.77 10.07
N SER A 244 -23.52 -6.77 10.79
CA SER A 244 -22.66 -7.77 11.45
C SER A 244 -21.93 -8.66 10.46
N GLY A 245 -22.60 -9.13 9.40
CA GLY A 245 -21.98 -9.91 8.34
C GLY A 245 -20.93 -9.11 7.57
N LEU A 246 -21.20 -7.83 7.27
CA LEU A 246 -20.22 -6.93 6.66
C LEU A 246 -19.01 -6.69 7.56
N SER A 247 -19.23 -6.41 8.85
CA SER A 247 -18.14 -6.22 9.82
C SER A 247 -17.22 -7.44 9.91
N SER A 248 -17.81 -8.64 9.99
CA SER A 248 -17.05 -9.89 9.99
C SER A 248 -16.27 -10.12 8.69
N ALA A 249 -16.87 -9.78 7.54
CA ALA A 249 -16.19 -9.87 6.25
C ALA A 249 -14.99 -8.91 6.17
N PHE A 250 -15.15 -7.68 6.65
CA PHE A 250 -14.08 -6.68 6.61
C PHE A 250 -12.87 -7.12 7.46
N SER A 251 -13.11 -7.57 8.70
CA SER A 251 -12.03 -8.07 9.56
C SER A 251 -11.33 -9.30 8.98
N ARG A 252 -12.08 -10.24 8.37
CA ARG A 252 -11.47 -11.41 7.69
C ARG A 252 -10.50 -11.04 6.57
N PHE A 253 -10.71 -9.89 5.92
CA PHE A 253 -9.85 -9.39 4.85
C PHE A 253 -8.90 -8.26 5.31
N GLY A 254 -8.82 -8.00 6.62
CA GLY A 254 -8.01 -6.93 7.20
C GLY A 254 -8.45 -5.51 6.81
N VAL A 255 -9.66 -5.33 6.26
CA VAL A 255 -10.14 -4.01 5.82
C VAL A 255 -10.47 -3.14 7.04
N GLY A 256 -9.71 -2.05 7.19
CA GLY A 256 -9.83 -1.14 8.33
C GLY A 256 -8.91 -1.49 9.50
N GLU A 257 -8.16 -2.59 9.39
CA GLU A 257 -7.08 -2.91 10.34
C GLU A 257 -5.82 -2.12 9.99
N GLU A 258 -5.09 -1.71 11.02
CA GLU A 258 -3.81 -1.00 10.83
C GLU A 258 -2.73 -2.01 10.42
N LEU A 259 -2.08 -1.74 9.28
CA LEU A 259 -0.90 -2.49 8.89
C LEU A 259 0.25 -2.11 9.82
N ALA A 260 0.56 -2.97 10.79
CA ALA A 260 1.73 -2.81 11.64
C ALA A 260 3.03 -3.10 10.86
N SER A 261 3.40 -2.22 9.93
CA SER A 261 4.65 -2.28 9.17
C SER A 261 5.34 -0.91 9.19
N PRO A 262 6.57 -0.81 9.73
CA PRO A 262 7.28 0.47 9.75
C PRO A 262 7.71 0.93 8.35
N GLU A 263 7.98 -0.01 7.43
CA GLU A 263 8.40 0.27 6.05
C GLU A 263 7.25 0.65 5.11
N ILE A 264 6.01 0.24 5.44
CA ILE A 264 4.81 0.55 4.65
C ILE A 264 3.79 1.27 5.54
N ALA A 265 3.88 2.61 5.56
CA ALA A 265 2.93 3.47 6.27
C ALA A 265 1.59 3.59 5.52
N MET A 266 0.80 2.51 5.54
CA MET A 266 -0.53 2.48 4.94
C MET A 266 -1.53 3.26 5.79
N THR A 267 -2.23 4.21 5.17
CA THR A 267 -3.36 4.91 5.79
C THR A 267 -4.51 3.93 5.99
N ALA A 268 -5.03 3.88 7.22
CA ALA A 268 -6.18 3.03 7.55
C ALA A 268 -7.39 3.37 6.67
N ALA A 269 -8.11 2.32 6.23
CA ALA A 269 -9.34 2.50 5.48
C ALA A 269 -10.38 3.27 6.31
N HIS A 270 -11.16 4.11 5.64
CA HIS A 270 -12.37 4.67 6.25
C HIS A 270 -13.48 3.63 6.14
N VAL A 271 -13.80 2.97 7.25
CA VAL A 271 -14.86 1.96 7.33
C VAL A 271 -16.09 2.53 8.04
N PRO A 272 -17.31 2.20 7.60
CA PRO A 272 -18.53 2.65 8.26
C PRO A 272 -18.69 2.04 9.66
N ASP A 273 -19.40 2.74 10.55
CA ASP A 273 -19.88 2.16 11.81
C ASP A 273 -21.00 1.16 11.52
N PHE A 274 -20.63 -0.12 11.36
CA PHE A 274 -21.55 -1.20 11.02
C PHE A 274 -22.75 -1.36 11.96
N GLY A 275 -22.64 -0.88 13.22
CA GLY A 275 -23.74 -0.94 14.19
C GLY A 275 -24.83 0.11 13.97
N LYS A 276 -24.60 1.08 13.06
CA LYS A 276 -25.49 2.22 12.83
C LYS A 276 -25.93 2.37 11.37
N LEU A 277 -25.54 1.45 10.49
CA LEU A 277 -25.90 1.55 9.08
C LEU A 277 -27.39 1.33 8.87
N THR A 278 -28.00 2.21 8.10
CA THR A 278 -29.30 1.98 7.47
C THR A 278 -29.20 0.96 6.35
N ASP A 279 -30.32 0.38 5.92
CA ASP A 279 -30.35 -0.58 4.79
C ASP A 279 -29.75 0.02 3.50
N GLY A 280 -30.00 1.30 3.24
CA GLY A 280 -29.39 2.01 2.10
C GLY A 280 -27.87 2.09 2.19
N GLU A 281 -27.32 2.34 3.38
CA GLU A 281 -25.88 2.37 3.61
C GLU A 281 -25.23 0.99 3.57
N ILE A 282 -25.94 -0.05 4.06
CA ILE A 282 -25.53 -1.45 3.91
C ILE A 282 -25.42 -1.82 2.43
N ALA A 283 -26.46 -1.51 1.65
CA ALA A 283 -26.48 -1.77 0.22
C ALA A 283 -25.36 -1.04 -0.54
N GLN A 284 -25.12 0.24 -0.21
CA GLN A 284 -24.03 1.03 -0.79
C GLN A 284 -22.65 0.46 -0.43
N THR A 285 -22.44 0.08 0.83
CA THR A 285 -21.20 -0.56 1.27
C THR A 285 -20.96 -1.88 0.52
N GLY A 286 -22.02 -2.66 0.29
CA GLY A 286 -22.00 -3.90 -0.49
C GLY A 286 -21.53 -3.77 -1.94
N ILE A 287 -21.64 -2.58 -2.53
CA ILE A 287 -21.16 -2.31 -3.89
C ILE A 287 -19.87 -1.47 -3.90
N GLY A 288 -19.21 -1.35 -2.75
CA GLY A 288 -17.96 -0.59 -2.58
C GLY A 288 -18.15 0.94 -2.62
N GLN A 289 -19.32 1.43 -2.22
CA GLN A 289 -19.70 2.84 -2.20
C GLN A 289 -20.05 3.30 -0.76
N GLY A 290 -20.63 4.48 -0.63
CA GLY A 290 -21.06 5.05 0.65
C GLY A 290 -19.87 5.66 1.40
N GLN A 291 -19.71 5.28 2.66
CA GLN A 291 -18.63 5.79 3.52
C GLN A 291 -17.30 5.03 3.31
N LEU A 292 -17.31 3.90 2.60
CA LEU A 292 -16.11 3.08 2.44
C LEU A 292 -15.05 3.77 1.58
N LEU A 293 -13.86 3.97 2.15
CA LEU A 293 -12.67 4.38 1.41
C LEU A 293 -11.49 3.48 1.76
N VAL A 294 -10.77 2.99 0.76
CA VAL A 294 -9.62 2.09 0.91
C VAL A 294 -8.44 2.56 0.10
N THR A 295 -7.25 2.07 0.44
CA THR A 295 -6.04 2.31 -0.35
C THR A 295 -5.93 1.31 -1.51
N PRO A 296 -5.21 1.64 -2.59
CA PRO A 296 -4.86 0.67 -3.62
C PRO A 296 -4.12 -0.56 -3.08
N LEU A 297 -3.24 -0.40 -2.08
CA LEU A 297 -2.60 -1.51 -1.39
C LEU A 297 -3.63 -2.42 -0.67
N GLN A 298 -4.62 -1.85 0.03
CA GLN A 298 -5.69 -2.65 0.64
C GLN A 298 -6.43 -3.50 -0.39
N MET A 299 -6.71 -2.95 -1.59
CA MET A 299 -7.35 -3.73 -2.65
C MET A 299 -6.43 -4.80 -3.25
N ALA A 300 -5.11 -4.57 -3.28
CA ALA A 300 -4.15 -5.60 -3.65
C ALA A 300 -4.14 -6.75 -2.61
N LEU A 301 -4.25 -6.45 -1.31
CA LEU A 301 -4.36 -7.47 -0.25
C LEU A 301 -5.69 -8.24 -0.33
N VAL A 302 -6.79 -7.58 -0.70
CA VAL A 302 -8.06 -8.28 -0.99
C VAL A 302 -7.89 -9.24 -2.17
N ALA A 303 -7.19 -8.85 -3.23
CA ALA A 303 -6.90 -9.72 -4.36
C ALA A 303 -5.95 -10.87 -3.99
N ASP A 304 -4.97 -10.61 -3.12
CA ASP A 304 -4.02 -11.59 -2.60
C ASP A 304 -4.74 -12.76 -1.93
N ALA A 305 -5.76 -12.47 -1.11
CA ALA A 305 -6.60 -13.50 -0.49
C ALA A 305 -7.12 -14.53 -1.51
N PHE A 306 -7.56 -14.09 -2.69
CA PHE A 306 -8.06 -14.99 -3.74
C PHE A 306 -6.93 -15.68 -4.50
N ALA A 307 -5.80 -14.99 -4.72
CA ALA A 307 -4.64 -15.53 -5.41
C ALA A 307 -3.89 -16.59 -4.58
N ASN A 308 -3.91 -16.45 -3.25
CA ASN A 308 -3.17 -17.25 -2.28
C ASN A 308 -4.08 -18.17 -1.44
N GLY A 309 -5.15 -18.69 -2.05
CA GLY A 309 -5.95 -19.76 -1.45
C GLY A 309 -6.70 -19.40 -0.16
N GLY A 310 -7.02 -18.11 0.04
CA GLY A 310 -7.70 -17.58 1.22
C GLY A 310 -6.78 -16.94 2.26
N HIS A 311 -5.47 -17.00 2.06
CA HIS A 311 -4.48 -16.38 2.95
C HIS A 311 -4.09 -15.00 2.44
N ILE A 312 -4.04 -14.02 3.34
CA ILE A 312 -3.51 -12.69 3.02
C ILE A 312 -2.12 -12.62 3.64
N MET A 313 -1.10 -12.35 2.83
CA MET A 313 0.26 -12.20 3.34
C MET A 313 0.46 -10.80 3.90
N ARG A 314 1.26 -10.68 4.96
CA ARG A 314 1.71 -9.38 5.47
C ARG A 314 2.64 -8.74 4.42
N PRO A 315 2.29 -7.60 3.83
CA PRO A 315 3.09 -7.01 2.77
C PRO A 315 4.42 -6.48 3.32
N TYR A 316 5.49 -6.64 2.55
CA TYR A 316 6.82 -6.17 2.93
C TYR A 316 7.67 -5.68 1.74
N LEU A 317 8.58 -4.74 2.01
CA LEU A 317 9.48 -4.12 1.03
C LEU A 317 10.93 -4.56 1.21
N VAL A 318 11.45 -4.60 2.43
CA VAL A 318 12.85 -4.96 2.71
C VAL A 318 13.00 -6.47 2.73
N ASP A 319 13.69 -7.00 1.72
CA ASP A 319 13.99 -8.42 1.59
C ASP A 319 15.24 -8.82 2.39
N ALA A 320 16.28 -7.98 2.37
CA ALA A 320 17.49 -8.22 3.15
C ALA A 320 18.25 -6.93 3.49
N VAL A 321 19.02 -6.97 4.58
CA VAL A 321 20.04 -5.97 4.92
C VAL A 321 21.40 -6.66 4.88
N LEU A 322 22.38 -6.04 4.20
CA LEU A 322 23.68 -6.64 3.94
C LEU A 322 24.83 -5.70 4.33
N THR A 323 25.95 -6.27 4.76
CA THR A 323 27.21 -5.52 4.83
C THR A 323 27.67 -5.10 3.44
N PRO A 324 28.57 -4.10 3.32
CA PRO A 324 29.16 -3.72 2.02
C PRO A 324 29.85 -4.88 1.28
N GLU A 325 30.31 -5.90 2.02
CA GLU A 325 30.93 -7.12 1.48
C GLU A 325 29.90 -8.18 1.06
N GLY A 326 28.60 -7.93 1.28
CA GLY A 326 27.51 -8.83 0.91
C GLY A 326 27.13 -9.86 1.99
N THR A 327 27.58 -9.70 3.23
CA THR A 327 27.14 -10.58 4.33
C THR A 327 25.73 -10.21 4.76
N VAL A 328 24.81 -11.17 4.78
CA VAL A 328 23.42 -10.95 5.19
C VAL A 328 23.34 -10.75 6.71
N LEU A 329 22.75 -9.63 7.13
CA LEU A 329 22.49 -9.26 8.53
C LEU A 329 21.03 -9.46 8.92
N TYR A 330 20.13 -9.27 7.95
CA TYR A 330 18.70 -9.48 8.05
C TYR A 330 18.20 -10.08 6.76
N GLU A 331 17.23 -10.98 6.86
CA GLU A 331 16.47 -11.54 5.75
C GLU A 331 15.01 -11.60 6.18
N ALA A 332 14.10 -11.25 5.26
CA ALA A 332 12.67 -11.23 5.54
C ALA A 332 12.15 -12.65 5.83
N ASP A 333 11.20 -12.73 6.76
CA ASP A 333 10.47 -13.97 7.08
C ASP A 333 8.97 -13.74 6.78
N PRO A 334 8.52 -14.06 5.55
CA PRO A 334 7.13 -13.89 5.14
C PRO A 334 6.14 -14.56 6.10
N SER A 335 5.06 -13.85 6.42
CA SER A 335 4.02 -14.35 7.32
C SER A 335 2.62 -14.00 6.82
N VAL A 336 1.65 -14.85 7.17
CA VAL A 336 0.22 -14.56 6.96
C VAL A 336 -0.19 -13.44 7.93
N TRP A 337 -0.99 -12.50 7.45
CA TRP A 337 -1.58 -11.43 8.25
C TRP A 337 -2.65 -11.97 9.21
#